data_AF-A0AAU5Y4X0-F1
#
_entry.id   AF-A0AAU5Y4X0-F1
#
_cell.length_a   1.000
_cell.length_b   1.000
_cell.length_c   1.000
_cell.angle_alpha   90.00
_cell.angle_beta   90.00
_cell.angle_gamma   90.00
#
_symmetry.space_group_name_H-M   'P 1'
#
loop_
_entity.id
_entity.type
_entity.pdbx_description
1 polymer ?
#
loop_
_entity_poly.entity_id
_entity_poly.type
_entity_poly.pdbx_seq_one_letter_code
_entity_poly.pdbx_strand_id
1 'polypeptide(L)'
;MALAAGVFATSAAADVLPDRAQAVGYLETGGPGVAEAAEAALLGTPADLQAFLTTGRDRAQATDERVLVSQAMSAGGPATKRAAQQALDGTQADIREFLAHGLAQARIADDRIAVGQAMSTGGPIVNARGQKALDGTPADVRAFLETGLQQAKDTDERIAADQALAAGGPEVQAAAQTALDGTPDDVRYFLSLWRKVAADGDAEVAAVQAQLDFGKAAAGKHSAIGVQLAKSRAATIASDARKANADRLATQQAKGQQDGGAAAAAEAAAQQEARDAAAHAAQAKTDNDKLLADAADPALTVPNGRRASVYLLRNGGAAVKNAARAALSGSDDDVVTFVRSGLAIAQEIDDRAAVAAIANDASARPGLRQAARDALAGPYAGVAALLRTGDYPGRDTDDRVEVDQIMAAGGPATTSWAQKALDGTVADIREFLAHGQYTAHLIDLDVYATRTLSEGPEVTAVAQGVLDGPDSGLQAYLDNELPKARARDAFTAQHVAKVDALVAAVNALRS
;
A
#
# COMPACT_ATOMS: atom_id res chain seq x y z
N MET A 1 55.95 -1.90 -57.38
CA MET A 1 55.51 -2.77 -56.28
C MET A 1 55.83 -2.07 -54.97
N ALA A 2 54.83 -1.48 -54.31
CA ALA A 2 54.97 -0.85 -53.00
C ALA A 2 53.95 -1.53 -52.07
N LEU A 3 54.47 -2.10 -50.98
CA LEU A 3 53.77 -2.96 -50.03
C LEU A 3 52.73 -2.18 -49.22
N ALA A 4 51.59 -2.82 -49.00
CA ALA A 4 50.58 -2.45 -48.03
C ALA A 4 51.12 -2.57 -46.60
N ALA A 5 51.04 -1.48 -45.83
CA ALA A 5 51.21 -1.51 -44.38
C ALA A 5 49.82 -1.63 -43.74
N GLY A 6 49.41 -2.88 -43.48
CA GLY A 6 48.29 -3.16 -42.60
C GLY A 6 48.70 -2.85 -41.15
N VAL A 7 48.03 -1.88 -40.54
CA VAL A 7 48.08 -1.67 -39.09
C VAL A 7 47.24 -2.78 -38.47
N PHE A 8 47.89 -3.84 -38.02
CA PHE A 8 47.28 -4.81 -37.13
C PHE A 8 47.02 -4.09 -35.80
N ALA A 9 45.76 -4.03 -35.38
CA ALA A 9 45.44 -3.84 -33.96
C ALA A 9 46.29 -4.84 -33.16
N THR A 10 47.02 -4.35 -32.16
CA THR A 10 47.81 -5.17 -31.26
C THR A 10 46.91 -6.23 -30.62
N SER A 11 47.35 -7.49 -30.56
CA SER A 11 46.53 -8.63 -30.10
C SER A 11 45.89 -8.40 -28.72
N ALA A 12 46.53 -7.60 -27.86
CA ALA A 12 46.03 -7.22 -26.55
C ALA A 12 44.73 -6.38 -26.56
N ALA A 13 44.42 -5.64 -27.63
CA ALA A 13 43.17 -4.88 -27.74
C ALA A 13 41.98 -5.75 -28.19
N ALA A 14 42.25 -6.81 -28.96
CA ALA A 14 41.23 -7.77 -29.41
C ALA A 14 40.81 -8.74 -28.30
N ASP A 15 41.73 -9.08 -27.38
CA ASP A 15 41.50 -10.02 -26.28
C ASP A 15 40.57 -9.46 -25.17
N VAL A 16 40.30 -8.14 -25.14
CA VAL A 16 39.52 -7.47 -24.08
C VAL A 16 38.01 -7.42 -24.35
N LEU A 17 37.59 -7.56 -25.62
CA LEU A 17 36.17 -7.46 -25.98
C LEU A 17 35.31 -8.60 -25.40
N PRO A 18 35.76 -9.88 -25.40
CA PRO A 18 35.04 -10.96 -24.74
C PRO A 18 34.88 -10.72 -23.23
N ASP A 19 35.94 -10.22 -22.58
CA ASP A 19 35.93 -9.91 -21.15
C ASP A 19 34.94 -8.78 -20.82
N ARG A 20 34.86 -7.75 -21.66
CA ARG A 20 33.90 -6.64 -21.48
C ARG A 20 32.48 -7.14 -21.62
N ALA A 21 32.20 -7.96 -22.64
CA ALA A 21 30.87 -8.55 -22.83
C ALA A 21 30.44 -9.41 -21.63
N GLN A 22 31.37 -10.20 -21.05
CA GLN A 22 31.10 -10.96 -19.84
C GLN A 22 30.81 -10.07 -18.63
N ALA A 23 31.61 -9.02 -18.40
CA ALA A 23 31.39 -8.09 -17.30
C ALA A 23 30.06 -7.34 -17.43
N VAL A 24 29.65 -6.96 -18.65
CA VAL A 24 28.32 -6.39 -18.90
C VAL A 24 27.21 -7.39 -18.53
N GLY A 25 27.36 -8.67 -18.87
CA GLY A 25 26.41 -9.70 -18.43
C GLY A 25 26.26 -9.75 -16.91
N TYR A 26 27.36 -9.63 -16.16
CA TYR A 26 27.34 -9.57 -14.69
C TYR A 26 26.76 -8.26 -14.14
N LEU A 27 26.98 -7.14 -14.82
CA LEU A 27 26.35 -5.85 -14.48
C LEU A 27 24.82 -5.91 -14.57
N GLU A 28 24.29 -6.70 -15.51
CA GLU A 28 22.85 -6.80 -15.77
C GLU A 28 22.14 -7.87 -14.94
N THR A 29 22.84 -8.98 -14.65
CA THR A 29 22.23 -10.19 -14.07
C THR A 29 22.80 -10.56 -12.70
N GLY A 30 23.93 -9.97 -12.31
CA GLY A 30 24.55 -10.18 -11.01
C GLY A 30 23.72 -9.59 -9.87
N GLY A 31 23.96 -10.10 -8.65
CA GLY A 31 23.51 -9.44 -7.43
C GLY A 31 24.15 -8.05 -7.25
N PRO A 32 23.68 -7.25 -6.29
CA PRO A 32 24.13 -5.86 -6.12
C PRO A 32 25.66 -5.70 -6.06
N GLY A 33 26.35 -6.52 -5.27
CA GLY A 33 27.80 -6.48 -5.15
C GLY A 33 28.51 -6.98 -6.41
N VAL A 34 28.00 -8.01 -7.08
CA VAL A 34 28.54 -8.47 -8.38
C VAL A 34 28.40 -7.38 -9.45
N ALA A 35 27.25 -6.71 -9.51
CA ALA A 35 26.98 -5.65 -10.46
C ALA A 35 27.86 -4.41 -10.20
N GLU A 36 28.06 -4.04 -8.93
CA GLU A 36 28.97 -2.96 -8.54
C GLU A 36 30.43 -3.29 -8.92
N ALA A 37 30.89 -4.52 -8.63
CA ALA A 37 32.23 -4.96 -8.99
C ALA A 37 32.44 -5.02 -10.51
N ALA A 38 31.41 -5.43 -11.27
CA ALA A 38 31.42 -5.43 -12.72
C ALA A 38 31.47 -4.01 -13.30
N GLU A 39 30.70 -3.08 -12.73
CA GLU A 39 30.74 -1.66 -13.10
C GLU A 39 32.13 -1.07 -12.87
N ALA A 40 32.71 -1.27 -11.68
CA ALA A 40 34.05 -0.79 -11.38
C ALA A 40 35.10 -1.34 -12.36
N ALA A 41 34.98 -2.62 -12.72
CA ALA A 41 35.85 -3.27 -13.70
C ALA A 41 35.67 -2.72 -15.14
N LEU A 42 34.43 -2.44 -15.55
CA LEU A 42 34.11 -1.89 -16.88
C LEU A 42 34.62 -0.45 -17.08
N LEU A 43 34.66 0.33 -15.98
CA LEU A 43 35.14 1.71 -15.93
C LEU A 43 36.65 1.80 -15.65
N GLY A 44 37.29 0.69 -15.29
CA GLY A 44 38.71 0.58 -15.01
C GLY A 44 39.56 0.22 -16.23
N THR A 45 40.73 -0.33 -15.94
CA THR A 45 41.71 -0.81 -16.94
C THR A 45 41.39 -2.24 -17.40
N PRO A 46 41.98 -2.71 -18.52
CA PRO A 46 41.89 -4.12 -18.90
C PRO A 46 42.35 -5.10 -17.80
N ALA A 47 43.32 -4.69 -16.96
CA ALA A 47 43.78 -5.51 -15.84
C ALA A 47 42.72 -5.62 -14.73
N ASP A 48 41.95 -4.56 -14.48
CA ASP A 48 40.84 -4.58 -13.52
C ASP A 48 39.72 -5.51 -13.99
N LEU A 49 39.44 -5.50 -15.28
CA LEU A 49 38.49 -6.39 -15.93
C LEU A 49 38.90 -7.87 -15.79
N GLN A 50 40.16 -8.18 -16.11
CA GLN A 50 40.69 -9.53 -15.93
C GLN A 50 40.69 -9.97 -14.46
N ALA A 51 41.04 -9.07 -13.53
CA ALA A 51 41.04 -9.35 -12.10
C ALA A 51 39.62 -9.65 -11.59
N PHE A 52 38.62 -8.90 -12.07
CA PHE A 52 37.21 -9.15 -11.79
C PHE A 52 36.78 -10.53 -12.27
N LEU A 53 37.03 -10.86 -13.55
CA LEU A 53 36.62 -12.13 -14.13
C LEU A 53 37.33 -13.34 -13.52
N THR A 54 38.59 -13.17 -13.08
CA THR A 54 39.39 -14.26 -12.49
C THR A 54 39.00 -14.53 -11.04
N THR A 55 38.79 -13.49 -10.23
CA THR A 55 38.54 -13.67 -8.77
C THR A 55 37.54 -12.69 -8.18
N GLY A 56 37.42 -11.47 -8.72
CA GLY A 56 36.57 -10.44 -8.14
C GLY A 56 35.09 -10.80 -8.13
N ARG A 57 34.59 -11.44 -9.20
CA ARG A 57 33.21 -11.91 -9.31
C ARG A 57 32.85 -12.85 -8.16
N ASP A 58 33.68 -13.86 -7.88
CA ASP A 58 33.38 -14.87 -6.86
C ASP A 58 33.40 -14.27 -5.45
N ARG A 59 34.28 -13.29 -5.20
CA ARG A 59 34.28 -12.53 -3.94
C ARG A 59 33.02 -11.69 -3.78
N ALA A 60 32.63 -10.96 -4.83
CA ALA A 60 31.43 -10.14 -4.83
C ALA A 60 30.17 -11.00 -4.65
N GLN A 61 30.09 -12.13 -5.35
CA GLN A 61 29.00 -13.10 -5.21
C GLN A 61 28.94 -13.66 -3.79
N ALA A 62 30.09 -13.98 -3.18
CA ALA A 62 30.12 -14.48 -1.80
C ALA A 62 29.58 -13.44 -0.80
N THR A 63 29.86 -12.15 -1.02
CA THR A 63 29.29 -11.06 -0.23
C THR A 63 27.78 -10.97 -0.42
N ASP A 64 27.30 -10.99 -1.66
CA ASP A 64 25.85 -10.95 -1.96
C ASP A 64 25.11 -12.13 -1.31
N GLU A 65 25.66 -13.35 -1.42
CA GLU A 65 25.11 -14.56 -0.82
C GLU A 65 25.02 -14.43 0.72
N ARG A 66 26.04 -13.88 1.39
CA ARG A 66 26.01 -13.61 2.85
C ARG A 66 24.93 -12.59 3.23
N VAL A 67 24.75 -11.56 2.41
CA VAL A 67 23.67 -10.59 2.61
C VAL A 67 22.30 -11.26 2.48
N LEU A 68 22.09 -12.09 1.45
CA LEU A 68 20.84 -12.84 1.27
C LEU A 68 20.53 -13.76 2.46
N VAL A 69 21.53 -14.47 2.98
CA VAL A 69 21.35 -15.30 4.20
C VAL A 69 21.00 -14.44 5.41
N SER A 70 21.66 -13.30 5.59
CA SER A 70 21.38 -12.38 6.70
C SER A 70 19.97 -11.79 6.61
N GLN A 71 19.51 -11.45 5.41
CA GLN A 71 18.13 -11.01 5.16
C GLN A 71 17.12 -12.12 5.46
N ALA A 72 17.40 -13.34 5.01
CA ALA A 72 16.57 -14.50 5.32
C ALA A 72 16.49 -14.78 6.83
N MET A 73 17.60 -14.62 7.56
CA MET A 73 17.65 -14.73 9.01
C MET A 73 16.80 -13.65 9.70
N SER A 74 16.87 -12.40 9.22
CA SER A 74 16.11 -11.29 9.81
C SER A 74 14.60 -11.47 9.63
N ALA A 75 14.16 -11.82 8.41
CA ALA A 75 12.75 -11.95 8.05
C ALA A 75 12.12 -13.31 8.42
N GLY A 76 12.94 -14.35 8.59
CA GLY A 76 12.47 -15.73 8.77
C GLY A 76 11.99 -16.08 10.18
N GLY A 77 11.29 -17.21 10.28
CA GLY A 77 10.88 -17.79 11.55
C GLY A 77 12.02 -18.53 12.28
N PRO A 78 11.72 -19.19 13.41
CA PRO A 78 12.73 -19.85 14.24
C PRO A 78 13.55 -20.95 13.52
N ALA A 79 12.97 -21.67 12.56
CA ALA A 79 13.71 -22.66 11.77
C ALA A 79 14.64 -21.96 10.77
N THR A 80 14.17 -20.95 10.05
CA THR A 80 14.99 -20.16 9.11
C THR A 80 16.15 -19.48 9.83
N LYS A 81 15.92 -18.89 11.00
CA LYS A 81 16.97 -18.24 11.80
C LYS A 81 18.10 -19.19 12.17
N ARG A 82 17.75 -20.38 12.68
CA ARG A 82 18.75 -21.39 13.06
C ARG A 82 19.54 -21.91 11.86
N ALA A 83 18.85 -22.23 10.77
CA ALA A 83 19.50 -22.74 9.56
C ALA A 83 20.41 -21.69 8.90
N ALA A 84 19.96 -20.43 8.86
CA ALA A 84 20.76 -19.32 8.34
C ALA A 84 22.00 -19.06 9.20
N GLN A 85 21.87 -19.05 10.54
CA GLN A 85 23.01 -18.91 11.44
C GLN A 85 24.04 -20.02 11.22
N GLN A 86 23.58 -21.28 11.14
CA GLN A 86 24.46 -22.42 10.87
C GLN A 86 25.21 -22.27 9.54
N ALA A 87 24.54 -21.75 8.50
CA ALA A 87 25.18 -21.50 7.21
C ALA A 87 26.24 -20.38 7.30
N LEU A 88 25.95 -19.30 8.04
CA LEU A 88 26.89 -18.18 8.23
C LEU A 88 28.13 -18.55 9.06
N ASP A 89 27.98 -19.45 10.02
CA ASP A 89 29.07 -20.01 10.83
C ASP A 89 29.94 -21.01 10.06
N GLY A 90 29.46 -21.47 8.91
CA GLY A 90 30.12 -22.45 8.04
C GLY A 90 30.98 -21.82 6.93
N THR A 91 31.20 -22.62 5.89
CA THR A 91 31.94 -22.27 4.68
C THR A 91 31.06 -21.59 3.64
N GLN A 92 31.65 -21.05 2.56
CA GLN A 92 30.88 -20.53 1.43
C GLN A 92 30.00 -21.60 0.76
N ALA A 93 30.42 -22.87 0.79
CA ALA A 93 29.61 -23.97 0.28
C ALA A 93 28.35 -24.18 1.12
N ASP A 94 28.44 -24.02 2.45
CA ASP A 94 27.30 -24.13 3.36
C ASP A 94 26.28 -22.99 3.14
N ILE A 95 26.77 -21.78 2.88
CA ILE A 95 25.93 -20.63 2.48
C ILE A 95 25.16 -20.94 1.20
N ARG A 96 25.83 -21.46 0.17
CA ARG A 96 25.19 -21.79 -1.12
C ARG A 96 24.20 -22.93 -0.99
N GLU A 97 24.53 -23.97 -0.24
CA GLU A 97 23.63 -25.10 0.02
C GLU A 97 22.36 -24.65 0.77
N PHE A 98 22.53 -23.76 1.74
CA PHE A 98 21.39 -23.14 2.41
C PHE A 98 20.53 -22.33 1.45
N LEU A 99 21.11 -21.46 0.62
CA LEU A 99 20.33 -20.67 -0.35
C LEU A 99 19.65 -21.54 -1.40
N ALA A 100 20.28 -22.62 -1.86
CA ALA A 100 19.75 -23.52 -2.87
C ALA A 100 18.60 -24.41 -2.34
N HIS A 101 18.75 -24.95 -1.12
CA HIS A 101 17.86 -25.98 -0.60
C HIS A 101 17.42 -25.73 0.85
N GLY A 102 18.35 -25.34 1.72
CA GLY A 102 18.08 -25.18 3.17
C GLY A 102 17.02 -24.13 3.51
N LEU A 103 17.00 -23.01 2.79
CA LEU A 103 16.05 -21.92 3.01
C LEU A 103 14.61 -22.36 2.72
N ALA A 104 14.39 -23.09 1.63
CA ALA A 104 13.07 -23.60 1.28
C ALA A 104 12.57 -24.59 2.35
N GLN A 105 13.43 -25.51 2.80
CA GLN A 105 13.09 -26.47 3.86
C GLN A 105 12.78 -25.77 5.19
N ALA A 106 13.60 -24.77 5.56
CA ALA A 106 13.39 -24.02 6.78
C ALA A 106 12.10 -23.21 6.77
N ARG A 107 11.75 -22.60 5.63
CA ARG A 107 10.46 -21.90 5.44
C ARG A 107 9.27 -22.85 5.55
N ILE A 108 9.36 -24.06 4.99
CA ILE A 108 8.29 -25.07 5.14
C ILE A 108 8.11 -25.45 6.61
N ALA A 109 9.20 -25.59 7.37
CA ALA A 109 9.13 -25.86 8.79
C ALA A 109 8.49 -24.69 9.56
N ASP A 110 8.87 -23.45 9.24
CA ASP A 110 8.29 -22.24 9.84
C ASP A 110 6.79 -22.10 9.50
N ASP A 111 6.37 -22.33 8.26
CA ASP A 111 4.97 -22.27 7.85
C ASP A 111 4.14 -23.32 8.62
N ARG A 112 4.65 -24.56 8.76
CA ARG A 112 3.97 -25.60 9.58
C ARG A 112 3.90 -25.20 11.06
N ILE A 113 4.93 -24.55 11.61
CA ILE A 113 4.90 -24.00 12.98
C ILE A 113 3.82 -22.91 13.10
N ALA A 114 3.73 -22.00 12.12
CA ALA A 114 2.74 -20.93 12.09
C ALA A 114 1.31 -21.49 12.05
N VAL A 115 1.06 -22.54 11.27
CA VAL A 115 -0.25 -23.24 11.28
C VAL A 115 -0.52 -23.87 12.65
N GLY A 116 0.46 -24.54 13.26
CA GLY A 116 0.30 -25.10 14.60
C GLY A 116 -0.04 -24.04 15.67
N GLN A 117 0.58 -22.86 15.58
CA GLN A 117 0.29 -21.72 16.46
C GLN A 117 -1.10 -21.12 16.18
N ALA A 118 -1.51 -21.05 14.91
CA ALA A 118 -2.86 -20.61 14.56
C ALA A 118 -3.92 -21.58 15.11
N MET A 119 -3.66 -22.89 15.07
CA MET A 119 -4.56 -23.91 15.63
C MET A 119 -4.60 -23.87 17.17
N SER A 120 -3.50 -23.57 17.85
CA SER A 120 -3.50 -23.53 19.32
C SER A 120 -4.33 -22.38 19.91
N THR A 121 -4.56 -21.33 19.12
CA THR A 121 -5.34 -20.14 19.49
C THR A 121 -6.65 -20.01 18.73
N GLY A 122 -6.88 -20.87 17.73
CA GLY A 122 -8.00 -20.82 16.81
C GLY A 122 -9.22 -21.59 17.28
N GLY A 123 -10.35 -21.33 16.61
CA GLY A 123 -11.60 -22.05 16.82
C GLY A 123 -11.67 -23.38 16.06
N PRO A 124 -12.81 -24.08 16.15
CA PRO A 124 -13.01 -25.38 15.51
C PRO A 124 -12.74 -25.39 14.00
N ILE A 125 -13.10 -24.32 13.27
CA ILE A 125 -12.91 -24.25 11.83
C ILE A 125 -11.44 -23.99 11.48
N VAL A 126 -10.75 -23.11 12.21
CA VAL A 126 -9.29 -22.93 12.09
C VAL A 126 -8.58 -24.26 12.35
N ASN A 127 -8.99 -25.02 13.37
CA ASN A 127 -8.39 -26.31 13.72
C ASN A 127 -8.61 -27.36 12.63
N ALA A 128 -9.83 -27.51 12.13
CA ALA A 128 -10.15 -28.47 11.10
C ALA A 128 -9.42 -28.16 9.78
N ARG A 129 -9.42 -26.89 9.35
CA ARG A 129 -8.76 -26.46 8.10
C ARG A 129 -7.23 -26.45 8.23
N GLY A 130 -6.70 -26.05 9.38
CA GLY A 130 -5.28 -26.11 9.69
C GLY A 130 -4.75 -27.55 9.69
N GLN A 131 -5.47 -28.48 10.32
CA GLN A 131 -5.10 -29.90 10.29
C GLN A 131 -5.08 -30.45 8.86
N LYS A 132 -6.13 -30.16 8.08
CA LYS A 132 -6.18 -30.56 6.66
C LYS A 132 -4.99 -30.01 5.87
N ALA A 133 -4.57 -28.78 6.14
CA ALA A 133 -3.40 -28.18 5.50
C ALA A 133 -2.10 -28.87 5.92
N LEU A 134 -1.94 -29.21 7.21
CA LEU A 134 -0.77 -29.93 7.72
C LEU A 134 -0.64 -31.36 7.19
N ASP A 135 -1.77 -32.02 6.94
CA ASP A 135 -1.85 -33.36 6.31
C ASP A 135 -1.57 -33.33 4.81
N GLY A 136 -1.57 -32.13 4.21
CA GLY A 136 -1.32 -31.89 2.80
C GLY A 136 0.14 -31.59 2.45
N THR A 137 0.31 -30.99 1.28
CA THR A 137 1.59 -30.55 0.72
C THR A 137 2.04 -29.22 1.34
N PRO A 138 3.31 -28.82 1.19
CA PRO A 138 3.74 -27.47 1.57
C PRO A 138 2.93 -26.35 0.92
N ALA A 139 2.44 -26.55 -0.31
CA ALA A 139 1.57 -25.58 -0.98
C ALA A 139 0.21 -25.45 -0.27
N ASP A 140 -0.34 -26.53 0.29
CA ASP A 140 -1.60 -26.49 1.06
C ASP A 140 -1.43 -25.72 2.37
N VAL A 141 -0.30 -25.91 3.06
CA VAL A 141 0.07 -25.14 4.27
C VAL A 141 0.15 -23.65 3.93
N ARG A 142 0.83 -23.32 2.82
CA ARG A 142 0.99 -21.93 2.36
C ARG A 142 -0.35 -21.29 2.00
N ALA A 143 -1.17 -21.98 1.21
CA ALA A 143 -2.49 -21.50 0.80
C ALA A 143 -3.40 -21.25 2.01
N PHE A 144 -3.32 -22.12 3.03
CA PHE A 144 -4.02 -21.89 4.28
C PHE A 144 -3.52 -20.63 4.99
N LEU A 145 -2.20 -20.43 5.15
CA LEU A 145 -1.68 -19.22 5.82
C LEU A 145 -2.01 -17.93 5.07
N GLU A 146 -1.96 -17.93 3.74
CA GLU A 146 -2.15 -16.72 2.92
C GLU A 146 -3.61 -16.27 2.86
N THR A 147 -4.57 -17.21 2.80
CA THR A 147 -5.99 -16.86 2.63
C THR A 147 -6.92 -17.72 3.48
N GLY A 148 -6.65 -19.02 3.60
CA GLY A 148 -7.55 -19.96 4.27
C GLY A 148 -7.73 -19.70 5.77
N LEU A 149 -6.71 -19.17 6.45
CA LEU A 149 -6.70 -18.90 7.87
C LEU A 149 -7.67 -17.76 8.20
N GLN A 150 -7.65 -16.67 7.44
CA GLN A 150 -8.57 -15.56 7.68
C GLN A 150 -10.02 -15.99 7.46
N GLN A 151 -10.31 -16.71 6.36
CA GLN A 151 -11.65 -17.25 6.11
C GLN A 151 -12.11 -18.21 7.21
N ALA A 152 -11.19 -19.01 7.76
CA ALA A 152 -11.49 -19.92 8.87
C ALA A 152 -11.84 -19.14 10.14
N LYS A 153 -11.04 -18.10 10.46
CA LYS A 153 -11.32 -17.18 11.58
C LYS A 153 -12.66 -16.48 11.41
N ASP A 154 -12.95 -15.93 10.23
CA ASP A 154 -14.22 -15.27 9.94
C ASP A 154 -15.41 -16.23 10.16
N THR A 155 -15.25 -17.51 9.80
CA THR A 155 -16.28 -18.53 10.03
C THR A 155 -16.44 -18.84 11.53
N ASP A 156 -15.34 -19.01 12.26
CA ASP A 156 -15.37 -19.22 13.71
C ASP A 156 -15.99 -18.04 14.46
N GLU A 157 -15.68 -16.81 14.02
CA GLU A 157 -16.25 -15.57 14.55
C GLU A 157 -17.77 -15.49 14.29
N ARG A 158 -18.24 -15.84 13.09
CA ARG A 158 -19.68 -15.92 12.81
C ARG A 158 -20.39 -16.94 13.70
N ILE A 159 -19.78 -18.11 13.90
CA ILE A 159 -20.32 -19.13 14.83
C ILE A 159 -20.38 -18.58 16.26
N ALA A 160 -19.37 -17.85 16.72
CA ALA A 160 -19.37 -17.23 18.04
C ALA A 160 -20.46 -16.15 18.17
N ALA A 161 -20.72 -15.39 17.11
CA ALA A 161 -21.81 -14.42 17.07
C ALA A 161 -23.20 -15.09 17.07
N ASP A 162 -23.39 -16.18 16.32
CA ASP A 162 -24.62 -16.99 16.35
C ASP A 162 -24.88 -17.58 17.75
N GLN A 163 -23.83 -18.03 18.44
CA GLN A 163 -23.95 -18.50 19.82
C GLN A 163 -24.34 -17.37 20.78
N ALA A 164 -23.79 -16.17 20.59
CA ALA A 164 -24.16 -15.00 21.38
C ALA A 164 -25.61 -14.57 21.11
N LEU A 165 -26.06 -14.63 19.85
CA LEU A 165 -27.45 -14.43 19.46
C LEU A 165 -28.38 -15.43 20.18
N ALA A 166 -28.05 -16.72 20.17
CA ALA A 166 -28.89 -17.75 20.78
C ALA A 166 -28.96 -17.65 22.32
N ALA A 167 -27.87 -17.24 22.98
CA ALA A 167 -27.78 -17.23 24.44
C ALA A 167 -28.04 -15.85 25.08
N GLY A 168 -27.99 -14.78 24.30
CA GLY A 168 -28.10 -13.40 24.77
C GLY A 168 -29.53 -12.97 25.15
N GLY A 169 -29.63 -11.89 25.91
CA GLY A 169 -30.91 -11.19 26.11
C GLY A 169 -31.30 -10.37 24.87
N PRO A 170 -32.45 -9.67 24.90
CA PRO A 170 -32.97 -8.94 23.74
C PRO A 170 -31.99 -7.94 23.11
N GLU A 171 -31.18 -7.24 23.91
CA GLU A 171 -30.21 -6.27 23.41
C GLU A 171 -29.03 -6.97 22.73
N VAL A 172 -28.49 -8.04 23.35
CA VAL A 172 -27.42 -8.86 22.73
C VAL A 172 -27.92 -9.51 21.44
N GLN A 173 -29.17 -9.97 21.41
CA GLN A 173 -29.77 -10.57 20.22
C GLN A 173 -29.83 -9.58 19.05
N ALA A 174 -30.35 -8.37 19.29
CA ALA A 174 -30.44 -7.34 18.27
C ALA A 174 -29.05 -6.89 17.76
N ALA A 175 -28.07 -6.74 18.65
CA ALA A 175 -26.70 -6.40 18.29
C ALA A 175 -26.01 -7.51 17.49
N ALA A 176 -26.17 -8.78 17.90
CA ALA A 176 -25.61 -9.92 17.19
C ALA A 176 -26.21 -10.06 15.78
N GLN A 177 -27.54 -9.92 15.65
CA GLN A 177 -28.23 -9.96 14.36
C GLN A 177 -27.70 -8.86 13.42
N THR A 178 -27.59 -7.62 13.91
CA THR A 178 -27.05 -6.50 13.14
C THR A 178 -25.63 -6.79 12.62
N ALA A 179 -24.78 -7.39 13.45
CA ALA A 179 -23.43 -7.77 13.05
C ALA A 179 -23.41 -8.92 12.02
N LEU A 180 -24.28 -9.92 12.19
CA LEU A 180 -24.40 -11.06 11.28
C LEU A 180 -24.96 -10.67 9.90
N ASP A 181 -25.82 -9.66 9.84
CA ASP A 181 -26.33 -9.09 8.59
C ASP A 181 -25.27 -8.24 7.86
N GLY A 182 -24.17 -7.91 8.54
CA GLY A 182 -23.05 -7.14 8.03
C GLY A 182 -21.87 -7.98 7.51
N THR A 183 -20.70 -7.33 7.51
CA THR A 183 -19.41 -7.86 7.06
C THR A 183 -18.69 -8.67 8.16
N PRO A 184 -17.65 -9.46 7.83
CA PRO A 184 -16.80 -10.08 8.86
C PRO A 184 -16.22 -9.09 9.88
N ASP A 185 -15.93 -7.85 9.46
CA ASP A 185 -15.48 -6.80 10.39
C ASP A 185 -16.55 -6.38 11.38
N ASP A 186 -17.83 -6.37 10.97
CA ASP A 186 -18.95 -6.07 11.87
C ASP A 186 -19.10 -7.17 12.93
N VAL A 187 -18.92 -8.43 12.53
CA VAL A 187 -18.91 -9.59 13.45
C VAL A 187 -17.76 -9.47 14.45
N ARG A 188 -16.55 -9.14 13.99
CA ARG A 188 -15.40 -8.89 14.88
C ARG A 188 -15.63 -7.74 15.84
N TYR A 189 -16.16 -6.63 15.35
CA TYR A 189 -16.48 -5.47 16.18
C TYR A 189 -17.52 -5.84 17.25
N PHE A 190 -18.54 -6.61 16.88
CA PHE A 190 -19.51 -7.13 17.84
C PHE A 190 -18.84 -7.98 18.92
N LEU A 191 -18.03 -8.97 18.53
CA LEU A 191 -17.40 -9.87 19.48
C LEU A 191 -16.39 -9.16 20.41
N SER A 192 -15.69 -8.13 19.90
CA SER A 192 -14.65 -7.43 20.66
C SER A 192 -15.20 -6.36 21.59
N LEU A 193 -16.25 -5.63 21.18
CA LEU A 193 -16.74 -4.47 21.91
C LEU A 193 -18.26 -4.50 22.11
N TRP A 194 -19.03 -4.59 21.03
CA TRP A 194 -20.47 -4.28 21.09
C TRP A 194 -21.28 -5.32 21.87
N ARG A 195 -20.86 -6.59 21.87
CA ARG A 195 -21.49 -7.65 22.67
C ARG A 195 -21.52 -7.30 24.16
N LYS A 196 -20.44 -6.71 24.69
CA LYS A 196 -20.38 -6.28 26.09
C LYS A 196 -21.36 -5.14 26.35
N VAL A 197 -21.38 -4.15 25.46
CA VAL A 197 -22.31 -3.00 25.56
C VAL A 197 -23.77 -3.49 25.57
N ALA A 198 -24.11 -4.41 24.68
CA ALA A 198 -25.45 -4.99 24.61
C ALA A 198 -25.79 -5.83 25.86
N ALA A 199 -24.84 -6.62 26.36
CA ALA A 199 -25.02 -7.40 27.60
C ALA A 199 -25.19 -6.51 28.84
N ASP A 200 -24.45 -5.40 28.93
CA ASP A 200 -24.60 -4.40 29.97
C ASP A 200 -26.00 -3.74 29.87
N GLY A 201 -26.50 -3.50 28.65
CA GLY A 201 -27.87 -3.03 28.40
C GLY A 201 -28.95 -4.00 28.84
N ASP A 202 -28.81 -5.30 28.54
CA ASP A 202 -29.72 -6.34 29.03
C ASP A 202 -29.75 -6.37 30.58
N ALA A 203 -28.58 -6.26 31.22
CA ALA A 203 -28.45 -6.23 32.67
C ALA A 203 -29.09 -4.97 33.27
N GLU A 204 -28.93 -3.81 32.64
CA GLU A 204 -29.56 -2.55 33.03
C GLU A 204 -31.09 -2.67 33.00
N VAL A 205 -31.66 -3.12 31.88
CA VAL A 205 -33.11 -3.31 31.72
C VAL A 205 -33.65 -4.22 32.82
N ALA A 206 -32.98 -5.35 33.07
CA ALA A 206 -33.37 -6.28 34.13
C ALA A 206 -33.32 -5.65 35.53
N ALA A 207 -32.27 -4.86 35.82
CA ALA A 207 -32.09 -4.21 37.11
C ALA A 207 -33.15 -3.13 37.38
N VAL A 208 -33.51 -2.33 36.36
CA VAL A 208 -34.57 -1.32 36.46
C VAL A 208 -35.94 -2.00 36.59
N GLN A 209 -36.20 -3.07 35.83
CA GLN A 209 -37.42 -3.88 35.96
C GLN A 209 -37.56 -4.47 37.37
N ALA A 210 -36.47 -4.96 37.98
CA ALA A 210 -36.48 -5.44 39.35
C ALA A 210 -36.85 -4.34 40.36
N GLN A 211 -36.44 -3.08 40.13
CA GLN A 211 -36.89 -1.96 40.97
C GLN A 211 -38.37 -1.65 40.78
N LEU A 212 -38.90 -1.79 39.57
CA LEU A 212 -40.34 -1.64 39.31
C LEU A 212 -41.15 -2.68 40.10
N ASP A 213 -40.73 -3.93 40.08
CA ASP A 213 -41.43 -5.01 40.78
C ASP A 213 -41.30 -4.89 42.31
N PHE A 214 -40.11 -4.52 42.80
CA PHE A 214 -39.91 -4.17 44.22
C PHE A 214 -40.82 -3.00 44.64
N GLY A 215 -40.89 -1.95 43.83
CA GLY A 215 -41.75 -0.79 44.07
C GLY A 215 -43.24 -1.15 44.11
N LYS A 216 -43.73 -1.98 43.17
CA LYS A 216 -45.11 -2.48 43.18
C LYS A 216 -45.43 -3.27 44.45
N ALA A 217 -44.51 -4.14 44.89
CA ALA A 217 -44.67 -4.91 46.11
C ALA A 217 -44.68 -4.01 47.36
N ALA A 218 -43.84 -2.97 47.40
CA ALA A 218 -43.83 -1.97 48.48
C ALA A 218 -45.12 -1.14 48.52
N ALA A 219 -45.64 -0.72 47.36
CA ALA A 219 -46.91 -0.01 47.24
C ALA A 219 -48.08 -0.87 47.72
N GLY A 220 -48.13 -2.15 47.35
CA GLY A 220 -49.14 -3.09 47.85
C GLY A 220 -49.10 -3.31 49.37
N LYS A 221 -47.98 -2.98 50.02
CA LYS A 221 -47.81 -3.00 51.48
C LYS A 221 -47.91 -1.61 52.13
N HIS A 222 -48.32 -0.58 51.37
CA HIS A 222 -48.37 0.81 51.82
C HIS A 222 -47.04 1.37 52.36
N SER A 223 -45.91 0.86 51.87
CA SER A 223 -44.58 1.31 52.30
C SER A 223 -44.09 2.47 51.44
N ALA A 224 -44.33 3.70 51.89
CA ALA A 224 -43.84 4.89 51.22
C ALA A 224 -42.30 4.91 51.08
N ILE A 225 -41.57 4.46 52.10
CA ILE A 225 -40.10 4.37 52.07
C ILE A 225 -39.63 3.38 50.99
N GLY A 226 -40.28 2.20 50.89
CA GLY A 226 -39.94 1.21 49.87
C GLY A 226 -40.17 1.72 48.44
N VAL A 227 -41.28 2.43 48.21
CA VAL A 227 -41.57 3.06 46.91
C VAL A 227 -40.53 4.14 46.57
N GLN A 228 -40.16 5.00 47.52
CA GLN A 228 -39.13 6.02 47.27
C GLN A 228 -37.74 5.42 47.01
N LEU A 229 -37.39 4.35 47.73
CA LEU A 229 -36.14 3.62 47.50
C LEU A 229 -36.09 3.00 46.11
N ALA A 230 -37.20 2.43 45.63
CA ALA A 230 -37.31 1.89 44.28
C ALA A 230 -37.05 2.97 43.21
N LYS A 231 -37.70 4.15 43.37
CA LYS A 231 -37.52 5.31 42.47
C LYS A 231 -36.08 5.78 42.43
N SER A 232 -35.47 5.98 43.61
CA SER A 232 -34.07 6.43 43.69
C SER A 232 -33.12 5.42 43.05
N ARG A 233 -33.29 4.12 43.30
CA ARG A 233 -32.42 3.08 42.73
C ARG A 233 -32.56 2.96 41.22
N ALA A 234 -33.79 3.00 40.70
CA ALA A 234 -34.04 2.96 39.25
C ALA A 234 -33.38 4.16 38.54
N ALA A 235 -33.49 5.36 39.12
CA ALA A 235 -32.84 6.55 38.60
C ALA A 235 -31.29 6.45 38.63
N THR A 236 -30.72 5.93 39.72
CA THR A 236 -29.26 5.72 39.81
C THR A 236 -28.76 4.72 38.79
N ILE A 237 -29.42 3.57 38.63
CA ILE A 237 -29.02 2.54 37.64
C ILE A 237 -28.97 3.13 36.23
N ALA A 238 -30.03 3.83 35.81
CA ALA A 238 -30.10 4.45 34.48
C ALA A 238 -29.05 5.57 34.31
N SER A 239 -28.77 6.34 35.37
CA SER A 239 -27.73 7.38 35.34
C SER A 239 -26.33 6.80 35.20
N ASP A 240 -26.01 5.74 35.96
CA ASP A 240 -24.69 5.12 35.95
C ASP A 240 -24.41 4.44 34.60
N ALA A 241 -25.41 3.79 34.00
CA ALA A 241 -25.29 3.19 32.67
C ALA A 241 -25.04 4.23 31.57
N ARG A 242 -25.77 5.36 31.58
CA ARG A 242 -25.50 6.48 30.65
C ARG A 242 -24.09 7.02 30.80
N LYS A 243 -23.60 7.15 32.03
CA LYS A 243 -22.21 7.58 32.29
C LYS A 243 -21.20 6.57 31.73
N ALA A 244 -21.40 5.28 31.97
CA ALA A 244 -20.52 4.24 31.44
C ALA A 244 -20.46 4.25 29.91
N ASN A 245 -21.60 4.49 29.24
CA ASN A 245 -21.65 4.63 27.79
C ASN A 245 -20.88 5.86 27.29
N ALA A 246 -21.01 7.00 27.97
CA ALA A 246 -20.26 8.22 27.65
C ALA A 246 -18.74 8.03 27.83
N ASP A 247 -18.31 7.39 28.93
CA ASP A 247 -16.89 7.12 29.21
C ASP A 247 -16.27 6.16 28.17
N ARG A 248 -17.03 5.17 27.71
CA ARG A 248 -16.64 4.28 26.61
C ARG A 248 -16.43 5.06 25.31
N LEU A 249 -17.39 5.91 24.94
CA LEU A 249 -17.31 6.72 23.72
C LEU A 249 -16.11 7.67 23.75
N ALA A 250 -15.85 8.31 24.90
CA ALA A 250 -14.67 9.16 25.07
C ALA A 250 -13.36 8.37 24.87
N THR A 251 -13.30 7.13 25.34
CA THR A 251 -12.14 6.24 25.15
C THR A 251 -11.99 5.84 23.67
N GLN A 252 -13.09 5.52 22.99
CA GLN A 252 -13.09 5.20 21.57
C GLN A 252 -12.64 6.39 20.72
N GLN A 253 -13.12 7.59 21.04
CA GLN A 253 -12.70 8.82 20.39
C GLN A 253 -11.21 9.07 20.58
N ALA A 254 -10.68 9.00 21.80
CA ALA A 254 -9.27 9.20 22.08
C ALA A 254 -8.38 8.20 21.32
N LYS A 255 -8.81 6.94 21.22
CA LYS A 255 -8.13 5.93 20.42
C LYS A 255 -8.18 6.27 18.92
N GLY A 256 -9.33 6.67 18.40
CA GLY A 256 -9.48 7.08 17.01
C GLY A 256 -8.55 8.24 16.63
N GLN A 257 -8.42 9.24 17.50
CA GLN A 257 -7.50 10.37 17.31
C GLN A 257 -6.03 9.92 17.31
N GLN A 258 -5.65 9.01 18.21
CA GLN A 258 -4.31 8.46 18.24
C GLN A 258 -3.99 7.67 16.96
N ASP A 259 -4.92 6.81 16.52
CA ASP A 259 -4.76 6.00 15.31
C ASP A 259 -4.71 6.91 14.06
N GLY A 260 -5.54 7.96 14.00
CA GLY A 260 -5.52 8.98 12.93
C GLY A 260 -4.19 9.75 12.87
N GLY A 261 -3.67 10.21 14.00
CA GLY A 261 -2.37 10.88 14.06
C GLY A 261 -1.20 9.98 13.64
N ALA A 262 -1.25 8.69 13.98
CA ALA A 262 -0.26 7.71 13.53
C ALA A 262 -0.32 7.48 12.02
N ALA A 263 -1.54 7.39 11.45
CA ALA A 263 -1.73 7.26 10.02
C ALA A 263 -1.22 8.49 9.26
N ALA A 264 -1.48 9.70 9.75
CA ALA A 264 -0.99 10.94 9.16
C ALA A 264 0.54 11.01 9.15
N ALA A 265 1.19 10.59 10.25
CA ALA A 265 2.65 10.53 10.32
C ALA A 265 3.25 9.51 9.33
N ALA A 266 2.60 8.35 9.19
CA ALA A 266 3.03 7.32 8.24
C ALA A 266 2.90 7.79 6.78
N GLU A 267 1.79 8.44 6.43
CA GLU A 267 1.60 8.99 5.08
C GLU A 267 2.60 10.10 4.77
N ALA A 268 2.86 11.02 5.72
CA ALA A 268 3.87 12.05 5.55
C ALA A 268 5.28 11.47 5.33
N ALA A 269 5.64 10.41 6.06
CA ALA A 269 6.92 9.71 5.88
C ALA A 269 7.03 9.06 4.49
N ALA A 270 5.98 8.38 4.04
CA ALA A 270 5.94 7.77 2.71
C ALA A 270 6.03 8.82 1.58
N GLN A 271 5.34 9.95 1.72
CA GLN A 271 5.44 11.06 0.77
C GLN A 271 6.85 11.66 0.74
N GLN A 272 7.51 11.78 1.90
CA GLN A 272 8.88 12.27 1.97
C GLN A 272 9.86 11.31 1.29
N GLU A 273 9.75 10.02 1.55
CA GLU A 273 10.57 8.99 0.89
C GLU A 273 10.40 9.02 -0.63
N ALA A 274 9.16 9.16 -1.13
CA ALA A 274 8.88 9.29 -2.55
C ALA A 274 9.52 10.55 -3.16
N ARG A 275 9.49 11.68 -2.45
CA ARG A 275 10.14 12.94 -2.88
C ARG A 275 11.66 12.80 -2.93
N ASP A 276 12.25 12.20 -1.92
CA ASP A 276 13.70 11.98 -1.85
C ASP A 276 14.14 11.02 -2.96
N ALA A 277 13.41 9.93 -3.19
CA ALA A 277 13.66 9.01 -4.30
C ALA A 277 13.56 9.71 -5.66
N ALA A 278 12.54 10.55 -5.87
CA ALA A 278 12.38 11.33 -7.09
C ALA A 278 13.53 12.35 -7.28
N ALA A 279 13.94 13.03 -6.21
CA ALA A 279 15.06 13.97 -6.24
C ALA A 279 16.38 13.26 -6.57
N HIS A 280 16.64 12.09 -5.97
CA HIS A 280 17.80 11.27 -6.27
C HIS A 280 17.81 10.80 -7.73
N ALA A 281 16.67 10.35 -8.26
CA ALA A 281 16.55 9.95 -9.65
C ALA A 281 16.79 11.13 -10.62
N ALA A 282 16.24 12.31 -10.32
CA ALA A 282 16.43 13.52 -11.10
C ALA A 282 17.90 14.00 -11.08
N GLN A 283 18.55 13.91 -9.93
CA GLN A 283 19.98 14.23 -9.80
C GLN A 283 20.84 13.25 -10.61
N ALA A 284 20.60 11.94 -10.49
CA ALA A 284 21.33 10.93 -11.24
C ALA A 284 21.19 11.13 -12.76
N LYS A 285 20.00 11.52 -13.24
CA LYS A 285 19.80 11.89 -14.63
C LYS A 285 20.62 13.13 -15.02
N THR A 286 20.59 14.17 -14.20
CA THR A 286 21.33 15.42 -14.44
C THR A 286 22.83 15.18 -14.52
N ASP A 287 23.37 14.34 -13.63
CA ASP A 287 24.78 13.95 -13.63
C ASP A 287 25.14 13.17 -14.90
N ASN A 288 24.25 12.28 -15.35
CA ASN A 288 24.44 11.55 -16.61
C ASN A 288 24.40 12.47 -17.84
N ASP A 289 23.47 13.42 -17.89
CA ASP A 289 23.37 14.39 -18.98
C ASP A 289 24.64 15.25 -19.05
N LYS A 290 25.22 15.61 -17.90
CA LYS A 290 26.52 16.30 -17.83
C LYS A 290 27.66 15.43 -18.36
N LEU A 291 27.71 14.14 -18.03
CA LEU A 291 28.71 13.22 -18.59
C LEU A 291 28.64 13.18 -20.12
N LEU A 292 27.42 13.10 -20.68
CA LEU A 292 27.20 13.12 -22.12
C LEU A 292 27.60 14.46 -22.76
N ALA A 293 27.33 15.59 -22.10
CA ALA A 293 27.76 16.89 -22.58
C ALA A 293 29.29 17.04 -22.59
N ASP A 294 29.95 16.64 -21.49
CA ASP A 294 31.40 16.67 -21.36
C ASP A 294 32.09 15.71 -22.35
N ALA A 295 31.40 14.63 -22.76
CA ALA A 295 31.89 13.67 -23.77
C ALA A 295 32.04 14.28 -25.18
N ALA A 296 31.62 15.53 -25.41
CA ALA A 296 31.93 16.29 -26.63
C ALA A 296 33.42 16.62 -26.75
N ASP A 297 34.16 16.69 -25.64
CA ASP A 297 35.63 16.74 -25.65
C ASP A 297 36.17 15.35 -26.07
N PRO A 298 36.97 15.26 -27.16
CA PRO A 298 37.58 14.00 -27.59
C PRO A 298 38.36 13.26 -26.49
N ALA A 299 38.95 13.98 -25.52
CA ALA A 299 39.67 13.37 -24.40
C ALA A 299 38.73 12.72 -23.37
N LEU A 300 37.46 13.16 -23.31
CA LEU A 300 36.46 12.68 -22.36
C LEU A 300 35.42 11.76 -23.01
N THR A 301 35.35 11.67 -24.34
CA THR A 301 34.33 10.90 -25.07
C THR A 301 34.22 9.46 -24.58
N VAL A 302 35.34 8.75 -24.49
CA VAL A 302 35.37 7.34 -24.05
C VAL A 302 35.07 7.18 -22.56
N PRO A 303 35.81 7.83 -21.62
CA PRO A 303 35.57 7.61 -20.19
C PRO A 303 34.17 8.06 -19.76
N ASN A 304 33.68 9.21 -20.21
CA ASN A 304 32.33 9.67 -19.88
C ASN A 304 31.26 8.90 -20.64
N GLY A 305 31.50 8.51 -21.90
CA GLY A 305 30.59 7.65 -22.66
C GLY A 305 30.36 6.29 -22.01
N ARG A 306 31.41 5.67 -21.44
CA ARG A 306 31.27 4.41 -20.67
C ARG A 306 30.48 4.62 -19.39
N ARG A 307 30.78 5.66 -18.60
CA ARG A 307 30.02 6.01 -17.38
C ARG A 307 28.54 6.28 -17.69
N ALA A 308 28.28 7.02 -18.77
CA ALA A 308 26.91 7.29 -19.19
C ALA A 308 26.18 6.03 -19.65
N SER A 309 26.89 5.13 -20.35
CA SER A 309 26.33 3.85 -20.76
C SER A 309 25.92 2.98 -19.57
N VAL A 310 26.63 3.00 -18.43
CA VAL A 310 26.21 2.27 -17.23
C VAL A 310 24.87 2.80 -16.69
N TYR A 311 24.72 4.12 -16.58
CA TYR A 311 23.45 4.73 -16.18
C TYR A 311 22.32 4.37 -17.16
N LEU A 312 22.58 4.48 -18.47
CA LEU A 312 21.60 4.22 -19.52
C LEU A 312 21.24 2.73 -19.65
N LEU A 313 22.15 1.82 -19.32
CA LEU A 313 21.87 0.38 -19.25
C LEU A 313 20.84 0.04 -18.17
N ARG A 314 20.84 0.80 -17.07
CA ARG A 314 19.89 0.61 -15.96
C ARG A 314 18.57 1.37 -16.21
N ASN A 315 18.66 2.61 -16.69
CA ASN A 315 17.54 3.57 -16.69
C ASN A 315 16.95 3.89 -18.08
N GLY A 316 17.60 3.46 -19.17
CA GLY A 316 17.14 3.75 -20.53
C GLY A 316 15.94 2.91 -20.99
N GLY A 317 15.34 3.31 -22.12
CA GLY A 317 14.40 2.47 -22.86
C GLY A 317 15.09 1.25 -23.49
N ALA A 318 14.33 0.37 -24.13
CA ALA A 318 14.84 -0.91 -24.62
C ALA A 318 15.97 -0.75 -25.66
N ALA A 319 15.81 0.15 -26.63
CA ALA A 319 16.82 0.43 -27.63
C ALA A 319 18.03 1.14 -27.03
N VAL A 320 17.82 2.11 -26.14
CA VAL A 320 18.90 2.82 -25.43
C VAL A 320 19.72 1.85 -24.58
N LYS A 321 19.07 0.93 -23.86
CA LYS A 321 19.74 -0.14 -23.10
C LYS A 321 20.59 -1.01 -24.01
N ASN A 322 20.07 -1.43 -25.16
CA ASN A 322 20.82 -2.24 -26.12
C ASN A 322 22.03 -1.48 -26.69
N ALA A 323 21.88 -0.19 -27.01
CA ALA A 323 22.97 0.64 -27.51
C ALA A 323 24.04 0.88 -26.43
N ALA A 324 23.64 1.14 -25.19
CA ALA A 324 24.53 1.26 -24.04
C ALA A 324 25.27 -0.06 -23.75
N ARG A 325 24.57 -1.20 -23.85
CA ARG A 325 25.17 -2.54 -23.74
C ARG A 325 26.27 -2.73 -24.78
N ALA A 326 25.98 -2.43 -26.05
CA ALA A 326 26.93 -2.53 -27.14
C ALA A 326 28.18 -1.65 -26.89
N ALA A 327 27.98 -0.40 -26.45
CA ALA A 327 29.08 0.51 -26.11
C ALA A 327 29.95 -0.02 -24.95
N LEU A 328 29.35 -0.58 -23.91
CA LEU A 328 30.08 -1.13 -22.77
C LEU A 328 30.87 -2.40 -23.13
N SER A 329 30.28 -3.27 -23.95
CA SER A 329 30.93 -4.51 -24.43
C SER A 329 31.97 -4.27 -25.54
N GLY A 330 31.88 -3.12 -26.22
CA GLY A 330 32.65 -2.79 -27.40
C GLY A 330 33.98 -2.10 -27.14
N SER A 331 34.65 -1.82 -28.25
CA SER A 331 35.89 -1.04 -28.32
C SER A 331 35.64 0.43 -27.99
N ASP A 332 36.72 1.21 -27.90
CA ASP A 332 36.61 2.65 -27.71
C ASP A 332 35.95 3.34 -28.91
N ASP A 333 36.12 2.82 -30.13
CA ASP A 333 35.43 3.31 -31.33
C ASP A 333 33.91 3.07 -31.27
N ASP A 334 33.47 1.97 -30.64
CA ASP A 334 32.05 1.70 -30.40
C ASP A 334 31.46 2.71 -29.42
N VAL A 335 32.19 3.08 -28.37
CA VAL A 335 31.78 4.13 -27.42
C VAL A 335 31.71 5.49 -28.12
N VAL A 336 32.69 5.82 -28.96
CA VAL A 336 32.68 7.06 -29.74
C VAL A 336 31.47 7.10 -30.68
N THR A 337 31.17 5.98 -31.36
CA THR A 337 30.02 5.85 -32.26
C THR A 337 28.70 6.02 -31.51
N PHE A 338 28.60 5.38 -30.33
CA PHE A 338 27.45 5.51 -29.44
C PHE A 338 27.21 6.96 -29.02
N VAL A 339 28.22 7.64 -28.47
CA VAL A 339 28.10 9.04 -28.01
C VAL A 339 27.75 9.99 -29.15
N ARG A 340 28.39 9.83 -30.32
CA ARG A 340 28.20 10.76 -31.46
C ARG A 340 26.87 10.61 -32.18
N SER A 341 26.30 9.41 -32.21
CA SER A 341 25.10 9.14 -33.03
C SER A 341 24.22 8.00 -32.51
N GLY A 342 24.81 6.93 -31.98
CA GLY A 342 24.07 5.73 -31.59
C GLY A 342 23.03 5.99 -30.50
N LEU A 343 23.35 6.85 -29.53
CA LEU A 343 22.41 7.21 -28.47
C LEU A 343 21.16 7.93 -29.01
N ALA A 344 21.34 8.91 -29.91
CA ALA A 344 20.23 9.65 -30.50
C ALA A 344 19.30 8.73 -31.33
N ILE A 345 19.88 7.80 -32.09
CA ILE A 345 19.12 6.81 -32.87
C ILE A 345 18.33 5.89 -31.93
N ALA A 346 18.97 5.42 -30.85
CA ALA A 346 18.32 4.54 -29.89
C ALA A 346 17.18 5.24 -29.13
N GLN A 347 17.37 6.51 -28.75
CA GLN A 347 16.33 7.35 -28.16
C GLN A 347 15.14 7.52 -29.10
N GLU A 348 15.39 7.80 -30.38
CA GLU A 348 14.30 7.90 -31.37
C GLU A 348 13.50 6.59 -31.51
N ILE A 349 14.17 5.43 -31.47
CA ILE A 349 13.48 4.13 -31.52
C ILE A 349 12.58 3.95 -30.29
N ASP A 350 13.09 4.23 -29.09
CA ASP A 350 12.33 4.12 -27.85
C ASP A 350 11.16 5.11 -27.80
N ASP A 351 11.37 6.36 -28.20
CA ASP A 351 10.35 7.40 -28.27
C ASP A 351 9.24 7.03 -29.27
N ARG A 352 9.60 6.50 -30.44
CA ARG A 352 8.62 5.99 -31.41
C ARG A 352 7.86 4.79 -30.87
N ALA A 353 8.50 3.90 -30.13
CA ALA A 353 7.82 2.79 -29.48
C ALA A 353 6.82 3.28 -28.43
N ALA A 354 7.18 4.29 -27.63
CA ALA A 354 6.30 4.92 -26.65
C ALA A 354 5.08 5.58 -27.32
N VAL A 355 5.29 6.35 -28.40
CA VAL A 355 4.17 6.95 -29.15
C VAL A 355 3.31 5.89 -29.84
N ALA A 356 3.89 4.79 -30.32
CA ALA A 356 3.13 3.66 -30.85
C ALA A 356 2.25 2.99 -29.80
N ALA A 357 2.71 2.90 -28.55
CA ALA A 357 1.88 2.43 -27.44
C ALA A 357 0.67 3.36 -27.22
N ILE A 358 0.88 4.69 -27.20
CA ILE A 358 -0.21 5.68 -27.10
C ILE A 358 -1.22 5.52 -28.25
N ALA A 359 -0.74 5.33 -29.49
CA ALA A 359 -1.60 5.18 -30.66
C ALA A 359 -2.52 3.94 -30.59
N ASN A 360 -2.07 2.89 -29.89
CA ASN A 360 -2.76 1.60 -29.76
C ASN A 360 -3.54 1.44 -28.45
N ASP A 361 -3.34 2.31 -27.47
CA ASP A 361 -4.06 2.27 -26.20
C ASP A 361 -5.52 2.69 -26.38
N ALA A 362 -6.44 1.74 -26.24
CA ALA A 362 -7.87 2.00 -26.37
C ALA A 362 -8.43 2.96 -25.30
N SER A 363 -7.76 3.07 -24.15
CA SER A 363 -8.15 3.97 -23.06
C SER A 363 -7.69 5.42 -23.28
N ALA A 364 -6.65 5.64 -24.08
CA ALA A 364 -6.17 6.98 -24.41
C ALA A 364 -7.22 7.76 -25.21
N ARG A 365 -7.29 9.08 -25.01
CA ARG A 365 -8.26 9.95 -25.70
C ARG A 365 -8.17 9.83 -27.23
N PRO A 366 -9.29 9.78 -27.97
CA PRO A 366 -9.27 9.57 -29.43
C PRO A 366 -8.40 10.57 -30.20
N GLY A 367 -8.41 11.85 -29.81
CA GLY A 367 -7.58 12.90 -30.41
C GLY A 367 -6.08 12.63 -30.19
N LEU A 368 -5.69 12.24 -28.98
CA LEU A 368 -4.30 11.87 -28.66
C LEU A 368 -3.84 10.65 -29.46
N ARG A 369 -4.68 9.61 -29.60
CA ARG A 369 -4.35 8.44 -30.43
C ARG A 369 -4.12 8.81 -31.88
N GLN A 370 -4.92 9.74 -32.42
CA GLN A 370 -4.75 10.21 -33.78
C GLN A 370 -3.46 11.03 -33.93
N ALA A 371 -3.20 11.97 -33.02
CA ALA A 371 -1.96 12.74 -33.02
C ALA A 371 -0.71 11.85 -32.89
N ALA A 372 -0.79 10.76 -32.12
CA ALA A 372 0.26 9.76 -32.05
C ALA A 372 0.51 9.07 -33.40
N ARG A 373 -0.54 8.64 -34.11
CA ARG A 373 -0.42 8.09 -35.47
C ARG A 373 0.20 9.08 -36.46
N ASP A 374 -0.23 10.33 -36.40
CA ASP A 374 0.26 11.38 -37.29
C ASP A 374 1.74 11.72 -36.99
N ALA A 375 2.12 11.78 -35.70
CA ALA A 375 3.50 11.98 -35.28
C ALA A 375 4.43 10.85 -35.74
N LEU A 376 3.96 9.59 -35.67
CA LEU A 376 4.72 8.42 -36.14
C LEU A 376 4.94 8.43 -37.66
N ALA A 377 3.98 8.95 -38.43
CA ALA A 377 4.11 9.13 -39.88
C ALA A 377 5.02 10.31 -40.27
N GLY A 378 5.37 11.17 -39.31
CA GLY A 378 6.14 12.40 -39.50
C GLY A 378 7.61 12.34 -39.04
N PRO A 379 8.30 13.50 -39.04
CA PRO A 379 9.67 13.61 -38.56
C PRO A 379 9.76 13.42 -37.04
N TYR A 380 10.94 13.01 -36.56
CA TYR A 380 11.19 12.75 -35.13
C TYR A 380 10.83 13.93 -34.21
N ALA A 381 11.00 15.17 -34.69
CA ALA A 381 10.61 16.36 -33.93
C ALA A 381 9.13 16.34 -33.48
N GLY A 382 8.23 15.75 -34.27
CA GLY A 382 6.82 15.57 -33.91
C GLY A 382 6.62 14.52 -32.81
N VAL A 383 7.34 13.39 -32.88
CA VAL A 383 7.34 12.33 -31.86
C VAL A 383 7.82 12.90 -30.52
N ALA A 384 8.99 13.54 -30.53
CA ALA A 384 9.58 14.14 -29.33
C ALA A 384 8.70 15.27 -28.76
N ALA A 385 8.09 16.12 -29.61
CA ALA A 385 7.18 17.16 -29.16
C ALA A 385 5.93 16.60 -28.48
N LEU A 386 5.34 15.53 -29.04
CA LEU A 386 4.18 14.87 -28.46
C LEU A 386 4.50 14.26 -27.10
N LEU A 387 5.62 13.53 -26.96
CA LEU A 387 6.03 12.96 -25.66
C LEU A 387 6.34 14.04 -24.62
N ARG A 388 6.98 15.15 -25.04
CA ARG A 388 7.37 16.24 -24.14
C ARG A 388 6.19 17.04 -23.61
N THR A 389 5.16 17.25 -24.44
CA THR A 389 4.06 18.19 -24.13
C THR A 389 2.72 17.50 -23.88
N GLY A 390 2.55 16.30 -24.43
CA GLY A 390 1.25 15.63 -24.53
C GLY A 390 0.21 16.43 -25.32
N ASP A 391 0.61 17.46 -26.06
CA ASP A 391 -0.32 18.38 -26.73
C ASP A 391 -0.75 17.83 -28.09
N TYR A 392 -2.02 18.04 -28.44
CA TYR A 392 -2.60 17.56 -29.68
C TYR A 392 -3.81 18.41 -30.12
N PRO A 393 -4.14 18.42 -31.42
CA PRO A 393 -5.33 19.11 -31.91
C PRO A 393 -6.61 18.63 -31.21
N GLY A 394 -7.34 19.54 -30.57
CA GLY A 394 -8.57 19.23 -29.84
C GLY A 394 -8.40 18.95 -28.34
N ARG A 395 -7.17 18.91 -27.82
CA ARG A 395 -6.91 18.67 -26.39
C ARG A 395 -7.70 19.59 -25.47
N ASP A 396 -7.78 20.88 -25.80
CA ASP A 396 -8.50 21.86 -24.97
C ASP A 396 -9.98 21.56 -24.86
N THR A 397 -10.58 21.00 -25.92
CA THR A 397 -11.97 20.56 -25.91
C THR A 397 -12.14 19.31 -25.05
N ASP A 398 -11.25 18.33 -25.21
CA ASP A 398 -11.26 17.12 -24.40
C ASP A 398 -11.05 17.43 -22.91
N ASP A 399 -10.11 18.33 -22.57
CA ASP A 399 -9.85 18.77 -21.20
C ASP A 399 -11.10 19.45 -20.60
N ARG A 400 -11.80 20.31 -21.35
CA ARG A 400 -13.05 20.94 -20.89
C ARG A 400 -14.15 19.92 -20.62
N VAL A 401 -14.33 18.95 -21.52
CA VAL A 401 -15.33 17.88 -21.35
C VAL A 401 -15.02 17.04 -20.10
N GLU A 402 -13.75 16.76 -19.82
CA GLU A 402 -13.35 16.05 -18.61
C GLU A 402 -13.67 16.86 -17.34
N VAL A 403 -13.38 18.17 -17.34
CA VAL A 403 -13.77 19.05 -16.23
C VAL A 403 -15.29 19.10 -16.05
N ASP A 404 -16.08 19.15 -17.13
CA ASP A 404 -17.54 19.10 -17.05
C ASP A 404 -18.04 17.78 -16.42
N GLN A 405 -17.40 16.65 -16.75
CA GLN A 405 -17.73 15.34 -16.17
C GLN A 405 -17.39 15.27 -14.68
N ILE A 406 -16.22 15.79 -14.27
CA ILE A 406 -15.81 15.88 -12.87
C ILE A 406 -16.76 16.78 -12.09
N MET A 407 -17.11 17.94 -12.65
CA MET A 407 -18.06 18.89 -12.06
C MET A 407 -19.43 18.24 -11.84
N ALA A 408 -19.93 17.47 -12.82
CA ALA A 408 -21.24 16.82 -12.72
C ALA A 408 -21.30 15.72 -11.65
N ALA A 409 -20.18 15.06 -11.36
CA ALA A 409 -20.08 14.01 -10.35
C ALA A 409 -19.63 14.53 -8.96
N GLY A 410 -19.05 15.73 -8.90
CA GLY A 410 -18.41 16.28 -7.73
C GLY A 410 -19.34 16.94 -6.71
N GLY A 411 -18.78 17.26 -5.54
CA GLY A 411 -19.46 18.05 -4.51
C GLY A 411 -19.36 19.56 -4.75
N PRO A 412 -19.82 20.39 -3.78
CA PRO A 412 -19.84 21.85 -3.91
C PRO A 412 -18.47 22.50 -4.16
N ALA A 413 -17.40 22.06 -3.50
CA ALA A 413 -16.05 22.57 -3.70
C ALA A 413 -15.53 22.17 -5.08
N THR A 414 -15.69 20.89 -5.45
CA THR A 414 -15.33 20.39 -6.80
C THR A 414 -16.06 21.17 -7.88
N THR A 415 -17.37 21.41 -7.73
CA THR A 415 -18.17 22.20 -8.68
C THR A 415 -17.66 23.63 -8.81
N SER A 416 -17.43 24.30 -7.68
CA SER A 416 -16.95 25.69 -7.65
C SER A 416 -15.58 25.84 -8.31
N TRP A 417 -14.65 24.93 -8.02
CA TRP A 417 -13.28 24.96 -8.54
C TRP A 417 -13.25 24.59 -10.03
N ALA A 418 -14.04 23.59 -10.45
CA ALA A 418 -14.21 23.23 -11.85
C ALA A 418 -14.78 24.40 -12.67
N GLN A 419 -15.83 25.06 -12.17
CA GLN A 419 -16.42 26.24 -12.82
C GLN A 419 -15.40 27.36 -12.97
N LYS A 420 -14.64 27.67 -11.91
CA LYS A 420 -13.56 28.66 -11.96
C LYS A 420 -12.51 28.32 -13.01
N ALA A 421 -12.16 27.05 -13.16
CA ALA A 421 -11.22 26.59 -14.17
C ALA A 421 -11.79 26.77 -15.59
N LEU A 422 -13.07 26.40 -15.82
CA LEU A 422 -13.76 26.53 -17.10
C LEU A 422 -13.91 27.99 -17.56
N ASP A 423 -14.11 28.92 -16.60
CA ASP A 423 -14.19 30.37 -16.82
C ASP A 423 -12.80 31.02 -17.04
N GLY A 424 -11.73 30.29 -16.75
CA GLY A 424 -10.34 30.72 -16.86
C GLY A 424 -9.70 30.41 -18.22
N THR A 425 -8.38 30.26 -18.19
CA THR A 425 -7.56 29.86 -19.33
C THR A 425 -7.46 28.35 -19.45
N VAL A 426 -6.97 27.86 -20.60
CA VAL A 426 -6.62 26.44 -20.77
C VAL A 426 -5.59 25.98 -19.73
N ALA A 427 -4.70 26.86 -19.28
CA ALA A 427 -3.76 26.53 -18.21
C ALA A 427 -4.50 26.29 -16.87
N ASP A 428 -5.55 27.06 -16.57
CA ASP A 428 -6.37 26.87 -15.37
C ASP A 428 -7.15 25.54 -15.41
N ILE A 429 -7.68 25.17 -16.59
CA ILE A 429 -8.33 23.87 -16.83
C ILE A 429 -7.36 22.73 -16.55
N ARG A 430 -6.14 22.81 -17.12
CA ARG A 430 -5.13 21.76 -16.96
C ARG A 430 -4.59 21.68 -15.54
N GLU A 431 -4.46 22.82 -14.85
CA GLU A 431 -4.08 22.85 -13.43
C GLU A 431 -5.14 22.21 -12.55
N PHE A 432 -6.42 22.47 -12.84
CA PHE A 432 -7.52 21.80 -12.15
C PHE A 432 -7.49 20.28 -12.38
N LEU A 433 -7.33 19.81 -13.62
CA LEU A 433 -7.23 18.38 -13.92
C LEU A 433 -5.99 17.74 -13.29
N ALA A 434 -4.85 18.43 -13.25
CA ALA A 434 -3.62 17.88 -12.70
C ALA A 434 -3.64 17.79 -11.17
N HIS A 435 -4.16 18.82 -10.49
CA HIS A 435 -4.06 18.94 -9.03
C HIS A 435 -5.38 19.37 -8.38
N GLY A 436 -6.04 20.40 -8.94
CA GLY A 436 -7.18 21.05 -8.29
C GLY A 436 -8.37 20.13 -8.01
N GLN A 437 -8.67 19.17 -8.89
CA GLN A 437 -9.79 18.23 -8.71
C GLN A 437 -9.63 17.37 -7.46
N TYR A 438 -8.40 16.92 -7.16
CA TYR A 438 -8.12 16.06 -6.02
C TYR A 438 -8.26 16.85 -4.71
N THR A 439 -7.69 18.06 -4.67
CA THR A 439 -7.85 18.95 -3.50
C THR A 439 -9.30 19.34 -3.26
N ALA A 440 -10.04 19.67 -4.33
CA ALA A 440 -11.45 20.04 -4.20
C ALA A 440 -12.32 18.87 -3.72
N HIS A 441 -12.04 17.65 -4.19
CA HIS A 441 -12.71 16.45 -3.71
C HIS A 441 -12.42 16.18 -2.23
N LEU A 442 -11.18 16.32 -1.77
CA LEU A 442 -10.85 16.17 -0.35
C LEU A 442 -11.58 17.19 0.53
N ILE A 443 -11.71 18.45 0.07
CA ILE A 443 -12.52 19.47 0.75
C ILE A 443 -13.99 19.06 0.83
N ASP A 444 -14.54 18.50 -0.25
CA ASP A 444 -15.92 17.99 -0.23
C ASP A 444 -16.09 16.87 0.82
N LEU A 445 -15.16 15.91 0.86
CA LEU A 445 -15.17 14.82 1.84
C LEU A 445 -15.04 15.32 3.28
N ASP A 446 -14.16 16.27 3.55
CA ASP A 446 -13.98 16.89 4.87
C ASP A 446 -15.27 17.60 5.32
N VAL A 447 -15.90 18.35 4.42
CA VAL A 447 -17.19 19.00 4.68
C VAL A 447 -18.28 17.97 4.97
N TYR A 448 -18.33 16.88 4.21
CA TYR A 448 -19.29 15.80 4.47
C TYR A 448 -19.04 15.14 5.82
N ALA A 449 -17.80 14.76 6.14
CA ALA A 449 -17.43 14.17 7.42
C ALA A 449 -17.72 15.11 8.59
N THR A 450 -17.37 16.40 8.49
CA THR A 450 -17.66 17.41 9.51
C THR A 450 -19.16 17.53 9.80
N ARG A 451 -20.02 17.48 8.78
CA ARG A 451 -21.48 17.57 8.98
C ARG A 451 -22.03 16.42 9.84
N THR A 452 -21.40 15.24 9.79
CA THR A 452 -21.83 14.07 10.55
C THR A 452 -21.60 14.20 12.06
N LEU A 453 -20.72 15.11 12.51
CA LEU A 453 -20.42 15.34 13.94
C LEU A 453 -21.65 15.68 14.78
N SER A 454 -22.75 16.09 14.15
CA SER A 454 -24.01 16.45 14.80
C SER A 454 -25.06 15.34 14.83
N GLU A 455 -24.80 14.18 14.22
CA GLU A 455 -25.82 13.14 14.03
C GLU A 455 -26.06 12.27 15.28
N GLY A 456 -25.02 11.96 16.04
CA GLY A 456 -25.13 11.16 17.25
C GLY A 456 -23.77 10.84 17.88
N PRO A 457 -23.72 10.42 19.16
CA PRO A 457 -22.47 10.25 19.89
C PRO A 457 -21.50 9.21 19.30
N GLU A 458 -22.00 8.09 18.76
CA GLU A 458 -21.16 7.11 18.06
C GLU A 458 -20.57 7.70 16.79
N VAL A 459 -21.41 8.37 15.98
CA VAL A 459 -20.96 9.06 14.76
C VAL A 459 -19.93 10.13 15.09
N THR A 460 -20.16 10.97 16.11
CA THR A 460 -19.21 11.99 16.54
C THR A 460 -17.85 11.38 16.93
N ALA A 461 -17.86 10.28 17.69
CA ALA A 461 -16.63 9.64 18.15
C ALA A 461 -15.78 9.11 16.99
N VAL A 462 -16.38 8.52 15.96
CA VAL A 462 -15.65 8.02 14.78
C VAL A 462 -15.29 9.14 13.79
N ALA A 463 -16.16 10.13 13.61
CA ALA A 463 -15.94 11.27 12.72
C ALA A 463 -14.73 12.10 13.17
N GLN A 464 -14.61 12.38 14.48
CA GLN A 464 -13.48 13.13 15.00
C GLN A 464 -12.14 12.40 14.74
N GLY A 465 -12.12 11.08 14.90
CA GLY A 465 -10.91 10.29 14.66
C GLY A 465 -10.42 10.37 13.21
N VAL A 466 -11.32 10.38 12.23
CA VAL A 466 -10.93 10.52 10.81
C VAL A 466 -10.57 11.96 10.44
N LEU A 467 -11.28 12.96 10.98
CA LEU A 467 -11.00 14.38 10.73
C LEU A 467 -9.65 14.83 11.32
N ASP A 468 -9.20 14.19 12.39
CA ASP A 468 -7.88 14.41 12.98
C ASP A 468 -6.77 13.58 12.28
N GLY A 469 -7.15 12.69 11.34
CA GLY A 469 -6.25 11.84 10.55
C GLY A 469 -5.93 12.41 9.17
N PRO A 470 -5.28 11.62 8.28
CA PRO A 470 -5.02 12.05 6.91
C PRO A 470 -6.31 12.05 6.07
N ASP A 471 -6.40 12.99 5.13
CA ASP A 471 -7.56 13.14 4.23
C ASP A 471 -7.90 11.85 3.45
N SER A 472 -6.90 11.00 3.22
CA SER A 472 -7.04 9.68 2.59
C SER A 472 -8.02 8.75 3.32
N GLY A 473 -8.27 8.97 4.61
CA GLY A 473 -9.23 8.22 5.42
C GLY A 473 -10.69 8.64 5.25
N LEU A 474 -10.97 9.84 4.72
CA LEU A 474 -12.33 10.42 4.74
C LEU A 474 -13.32 9.62 3.89
N GLN A 475 -12.91 9.16 2.70
CA GLN A 475 -13.78 8.35 1.84
C GLN A 475 -14.15 7.02 2.52
N ALA A 476 -13.16 6.33 3.08
CA ALA A 476 -13.37 5.06 3.76
C ALA A 476 -14.30 5.21 4.98
N TYR A 477 -14.19 6.34 5.68
CA TYR A 477 -15.12 6.69 6.76
C TYR A 477 -16.56 6.82 6.26
N LEU A 478 -16.80 7.59 5.19
CA LEU A 478 -18.13 7.82 4.65
C LEU A 478 -18.77 6.53 4.13
N ASP A 479 -17.99 5.70 3.44
CA ASP A 479 -18.48 4.48 2.80
C ASP A 479 -18.73 3.35 3.80
N ASN A 480 -17.86 3.22 4.81
CA ASN A 480 -17.84 2.03 5.66
C ASN A 480 -18.21 2.32 7.13
N GLU A 481 -17.67 3.37 7.73
CA GLU A 481 -17.76 3.58 9.19
C GLU A 481 -18.98 4.41 9.60
N LEU A 482 -19.37 5.40 8.79
CA LEU A 482 -20.52 6.25 9.06
C LEU A 482 -21.85 5.46 9.12
N PRO A 483 -22.19 4.56 8.17
CA PRO A 483 -23.43 3.77 8.27
C PRO A 483 -23.45 2.89 9.53
N LYS A 484 -22.31 2.32 9.91
CA LYS A 484 -22.17 1.48 11.11
C LYS A 484 -22.37 2.30 12.38
N ALA A 485 -21.78 3.48 12.47
CA ALA A 485 -21.94 4.37 13.61
C ALA A 485 -23.39 4.85 13.78
N ARG A 486 -24.07 5.20 12.67
CA ARG A 486 -25.51 5.53 12.68
C ARG A 486 -26.37 4.38 13.21
N ALA A 487 -26.07 3.14 12.81
CA ALA A 487 -26.79 1.97 13.31
C ALA A 487 -26.62 1.80 14.82
N ARG A 488 -25.42 2.04 15.35
CA ARG A 488 -25.14 1.99 16.82
C ARG A 488 -25.81 3.12 17.58
N ASP A 489 -25.87 4.32 17.02
CA ASP A 489 -26.62 5.44 17.62
C ASP A 489 -28.12 5.13 17.67
N ALA A 490 -28.69 4.59 16.58
CA ALA A 490 -30.09 4.17 16.54
C ALA A 490 -30.40 3.08 17.58
N PHE A 491 -29.52 2.08 17.71
CA PHE A 491 -29.62 1.04 18.74
C PHE A 491 -29.60 1.63 20.15
N THR A 492 -28.63 2.51 20.43
CA THR A 492 -28.49 3.16 21.75
C THR A 492 -29.72 4.00 22.08
N ALA A 493 -30.28 4.73 21.11
CA ALA A 493 -31.49 5.51 21.30
C ALA A 493 -32.71 4.64 21.66
N GLN A 494 -32.86 3.48 21.03
CA GLN A 494 -33.94 2.53 21.35
C GLN A 494 -33.79 1.95 22.77
N HIS A 495 -32.57 1.57 23.15
CA HIS A 495 -32.28 1.09 24.51
C HIS A 495 -32.60 2.16 25.56
N VAL A 496 -32.14 3.40 25.36
CA VAL A 496 -32.41 4.51 26.29
C VAL A 496 -33.92 4.76 26.43
N ALA A 497 -34.68 4.75 25.34
CA ALA A 497 -36.13 4.93 25.39
C ALA A 497 -36.83 3.82 26.20
N LYS A 498 -36.37 2.57 26.08
CA LYS A 498 -36.89 1.42 26.83
C LYS A 498 -36.61 1.55 28.33
N VAL A 499 -35.38 1.94 28.71
CA VAL A 499 -35.02 2.20 30.11
C VAL A 499 -35.83 3.35 30.69
N ASP A 500 -35.98 4.45 29.95
CA ASP A 500 -36.75 5.61 30.41
C ASP A 500 -38.22 5.29 30.64
N ALA A 501 -38.83 4.44 29.80
CA ALA A 501 -40.18 3.96 30.01
C ALA A 501 -40.30 3.16 31.32
N LEU A 502 -39.32 2.32 31.64
CA LEU A 502 -39.30 1.57 32.91
C LEU A 502 -39.12 2.50 34.11
N VAL A 503 -38.19 3.45 34.05
CA VAL A 503 -37.98 4.45 35.11
C VAL A 503 -39.24 5.28 35.33
N ALA A 504 -39.92 5.71 34.25
CA ALA A 504 -41.19 6.43 34.34
C ALA A 504 -42.28 5.58 35.03
N ALA A 505 -42.37 4.29 34.72
CA ALA A 505 -43.29 3.37 35.38
C ALA A 505 -43.00 3.23 36.89
N VAL A 506 -41.73 3.17 37.29
CA VAL A 506 -41.33 3.17 38.71
C VAL A 506 -41.76 4.49 39.38
N ASN A 507 -41.55 5.62 38.72
CA ASN A 507 -41.88 6.94 39.22
C ASN A 507 -43.39 7.19 39.37
N ALA A 508 -44.21 6.53 38.55
CA ALA A 508 -45.67 6.61 38.61
C ALA A 508 -46.29 5.88 39.81
N LEU A 509 -45.54 5.00 40.50
CA LEU A 509 -46.04 4.28 41.67
C LEU A 509 -46.45 5.23 42.80
N ARG A 510 -47.62 4.96 43.38
CA ARG A 510 -48.19 5.66 44.56
C ARG A 510 -48.11 4.74 45.78
N SER A 511 -47.85 5.32 46.96
CA SER A 511 -47.76 4.63 48.26
C SER A 511 -49.13 4.29 48.85
#